data_AF-A0A850SIK3-F1
#
_entry.id   AF-A0A850SIK3-F1
#
_cell.length_a   1.000
_cell.length_b   1.000
_cell.length_c   1.000
_cell.angle_alpha   90.00
_cell.angle_beta   90.00
_cell.angle_gamma   90.00
#
_symmetry.space_group_name_H-M   'P 1'
#
loop_
_entity.id
_entity.type
_entity.pdbx_description
1 polymer ?
#
loop_
_entity_poly.entity_id
_entity_poly.type
_entity_poly.pdbx_seq_one_letter_code
_entity_poly.pdbx_strand_id
1 'polypeptide(L)'
;MTESPESRVEPYEGLDEKQRKMTGEPLPKAIVEICDGCHWCATCINQKGALGRCPMCNRKTSTIKMDIDEVCYFEEKNGNVTLRFERKLPMR
;
A
#
# COMPACT_ATOMS: atom_id res chain seq x y z
N MET A 1 -22.74 -13.55 36.40
CA MET A 1 -21.43 -13.64 35.72
C MET A 1 -21.40 -12.53 34.71
N THR A 2 -20.80 -11.40 35.05
CA THR A 2 -20.63 -10.25 34.15
C THR A 2 -19.43 -10.54 33.26
N GLU A 3 -19.65 -10.83 31.98
CA GLU A 3 -18.57 -10.95 31.00
C GLU A 3 -17.75 -9.66 30.98
N SER A 4 -16.43 -9.79 31.16
CA SER A 4 -15.52 -8.64 31.11
C SER A 4 -15.54 -8.08 29.68
N PRO A 5 -15.75 -6.77 29.47
CA PRO A 5 -15.81 -6.14 28.15
C PRO A 5 -14.51 -6.29 27.34
N GLU A 6 -13.42 -6.68 28.01
CA GLU A 6 -12.11 -6.97 27.42
C GLU A 6 -12.07 -8.28 26.61
N SER A 7 -13.11 -9.13 26.71
CA SER A 7 -13.20 -10.42 26.00
C SER A 7 -13.62 -10.26 24.53
N ARG A 8 -14.05 -9.06 24.13
CA ARG A 8 -14.58 -8.81 22.80
C ARG A 8 -13.43 -8.50 21.85
N VAL A 9 -12.86 -9.57 21.29
CA VAL A 9 -11.93 -9.48 20.15
C VAL A 9 -12.73 -8.98 18.95
N GLU A 10 -12.78 -7.66 18.77
CA GLU A 10 -13.31 -7.12 17.52
C GLU A 10 -12.36 -7.52 16.39
N PRO A 11 -12.87 -8.10 15.29
CA PRO A 11 -12.03 -8.38 14.14
C PRO A 11 -11.37 -7.08 13.69
N TYR A 12 -10.07 -7.12 13.39
CA TYR A 12 -9.34 -5.94 12.96
C TYR A 12 -9.99 -5.36 11.72
N GLU A 13 -10.58 -4.18 11.89
CA GLU A 13 -11.12 -3.38 10.81
C GLU A 13 -10.01 -2.46 10.29
N GLY A 14 -9.58 -2.70 9.05
CA GLY A 14 -8.55 -1.89 8.38
C GLY A 14 -8.98 -0.44 8.23
N LEU A 15 -8.02 0.48 8.09
CA LEU A 15 -8.34 1.92 8.02
C LEU A 15 -9.26 2.27 6.84
N ASP A 16 -9.13 1.55 5.72
CA ASP A 16 -10.01 1.74 4.54
C ASP A 16 -11.46 1.37 4.86
N GLU A 17 -11.67 0.30 5.62
CA GLU A 17 -13.00 -0.16 6.02
C GLU A 17 -13.63 0.81 7.02
N LYS A 18 -12.86 1.31 8.00
CA LYS A 18 -13.28 2.35 8.94
C LYS A 18 -13.71 3.62 8.22
N GLN A 19 -12.89 4.11 7.29
CA GLN A 19 -13.22 5.32 6.56
C GLN A 19 -14.49 5.14 5.73
N ARG A 20 -14.61 4.02 4.99
CA ARG A 20 -15.81 3.73 4.20
C ARG A 20 -17.07 3.70 5.05
N LYS A 21 -17.03 3.20 6.29
CA LYS A 21 -18.17 3.22 7.23
C LYS A 21 -18.51 4.63 7.70
N MET A 22 -17.50 5.49 7.91
CA MET A 22 -17.70 6.87 8.39
C MET A 22 -18.14 7.84 7.29
N THR A 23 -17.55 7.75 6.09
CA THR A 23 -17.70 8.76 5.04
C THR A 23 -18.36 8.24 3.76
N GLY A 24 -18.52 6.91 3.61
CA GLY A 24 -18.97 6.28 2.36
C GLY A 24 -17.89 6.17 1.28
N GLU A 25 -16.73 6.82 1.47
CA GLU A 25 -15.65 6.91 0.49
C GLU A 25 -14.46 6.02 0.88
N PRO A 26 -13.77 5.38 -0.07
CA PRO A 26 -12.53 4.65 0.21
C PRO A 26 -11.39 5.60 0.57
N LEU A 27 -10.39 5.11 1.29
CA LEU A 27 -9.13 5.81 1.48
C LEU A 27 -8.36 5.91 0.15
N PRO A 28 -7.59 6.99 -0.06
CA PRO A 28 -6.64 7.04 -1.16
C PRO A 28 -5.65 5.88 -1.06
N LYS A 29 -5.56 5.06 -2.12
CA LYS A 29 -4.51 4.02 -2.21
C LYS A 29 -3.19 4.64 -2.63
N ALA A 30 -2.12 4.27 -1.96
CA ALA A 30 -0.78 4.54 -2.46
C ALA A 30 -0.51 3.64 -3.68
N ILE A 31 0.23 4.13 -4.66
CA ILE A 31 0.57 3.38 -5.86
C ILE A 31 2.06 3.54 -6.09
N VAL A 32 2.76 2.42 -6.16
CA VAL A 32 4.16 2.36 -6.57
C VAL A 32 4.20 2.09 -8.07
N GLU A 33 4.84 2.98 -8.81
CA GLU A 33 5.15 2.80 -10.23
C GLU A 33 6.61 2.40 -10.40
N ILE A 34 6.83 1.40 -11.24
CA ILE A 34 8.16 0.84 -11.49
C ILE A 34 8.37 0.70 -13.00
N CYS A 35 9.55 1.06 -13.47
CA CYS A 35 9.97 0.85 -14.85
C CYS A 35 11.04 -0.25 -14.94
N ASP A 36 10.69 -1.38 -15.54
CA ASP A 36 11.63 -2.50 -15.76
C ASP A 36 12.73 -2.20 -16.79
N GLY A 37 12.61 -1.09 -17.53
CA GLY A 37 13.58 -0.71 -18.55
C GLY A 37 14.77 0.08 -18.03
N CYS A 38 14.55 0.99 -17.08
CA CYS A 38 15.59 1.88 -16.56
C CYS A 38 15.61 1.94 -15.03
N HIS A 39 14.86 1.06 -14.36
CA HIS A 39 14.76 0.94 -12.90
C HIS A 39 14.28 2.22 -12.19
N TRP A 40 13.63 3.13 -12.90
CA TRP A 40 12.98 4.28 -12.30
C TRP A 40 11.76 3.82 -11.49
N CYS A 41 11.56 4.42 -10.31
CA CYS A 41 10.38 4.20 -9.50
C CYS A 41 9.82 5.51 -8.92
N ALA A 42 8.54 5.51 -8.62
CA ALA A 42 7.86 6.60 -7.92
C ALA A 42 6.70 6.08 -7.08
N THR A 43 6.35 6.82 -6.04
CA THR A 43 5.15 6.58 -5.24
C THR A 43 4.20 7.75 -5.43
N CYS A 44 2.94 7.47 -5.74
CA CYS A 44 1.88 8.47 -5.81
C CYS A 44 0.71 8.07 -4.90
N ILE A 45 -0.02 9.07 -4.42
CA ILE A 45 -1.27 8.87 -3.69
C ILE A 45 -2.37 9.01 -4.73
N ASN A 46 -3.22 7.97 -4.87
CA ASN A 46 -4.31 7.82 -5.84
C ASN A 46 -3.90 7.56 -7.31
N GLN A 47 -4.85 7.03 -8.11
CA GLN A 47 -4.63 6.69 -9.53
C GLN A 47 -4.48 7.90 -10.45
N LYS A 48 -4.97 9.08 -10.07
CA LYS A 48 -4.86 10.28 -10.92
C LYS A 48 -3.40 10.78 -11.00
N GLY A 49 -2.58 10.47 -9.99
CA GLY A 49 -1.16 10.80 -9.96
C GLY A 49 -0.25 9.81 -10.70
N ALA A 50 -0.78 8.67 -11.15
CA ALA A 50 0.02 7.65 -11.84
C ALA A 50 0.33 8.09 -13.28
N LEU A 51 1.60 8.02 -13.68
CA LEU A 51 2.07 8.41 -15.01
C LEU A 51 1.73 7.35 -16.07
N GLY A 52 1.74 6.06 -15.71
CA GLY A 52 1.50 4.93 -16.62
C GLY A 52 2.62 4.69 -17.65
N ARG A 53 3.52 5.66 -17.81
CA ARG A 53 4.72 5.62 -18.64
C ARG A 53 5.89 6.24 -17.90
N CYS A 54 7.05 5.63 -18.05
CA CYS A 54 8.28 6.07 -17.40
C CYS A 54 8.74 7.41 -18.00
N PRO A 55 8.95 8.46 -17.19
CA PRO A 55 9.39 9.76 -17.70
C PRO A 55 10.83 9.72 -18.26
N MET A 56 11.62 8.71 -17.88
CA MET A 56 13.03 8.58 -18.29
C MET A 56 13.20 7.87 -19.63
N CYS A 57 12.41 6.82 -19.91
CA CYS A 57 12.56 5.99 -21.12
C CYS A 57 11.26 5.76 -21.91
N ASN A 58 10.15 6.39 -21.50
CA ASN A 58 8.82 6.32 -22.13
C ASN A 58 8.22 4.91 -22.26
N ARG A 59 8.80 3.90 -21.60
CA ARG A 59 8.23 2.55 -21.51
C ARG A 59 7.04 2.54 -20.57
N LYS A 60 6.12 1.60 -20.78
CA LYS A 60 4.99 1.35 -19.87
C LYS A 60 5.53 1.00 -18.47
N THR A 61 4.94 1.60 -17.43
CA THR A 61 5.26 1.28 -16.03
C THR A 61 4.35 0.17 -15.52
N SER A 62 4.88 -0.60 -14.58
CA SER A 62 4.12 -1.53 -13.75
C SER A 62 3.63 -0.78 -12.52
N THR A 63 2.38 -1.04 -12.09
CA THR A 63 1.75 -0.36 -10.95
C THR A 63 1.42 -1.37 -9.85
N ILE A 64 1.83 -1.08 -8.62
CA ILE A 64 1.48 -1.86 -7.43
C ILE A 64 0.62 -0.97 -6.53
N LYS A 65 -0.61 -1.39 -6.26
CA LYS A 65 -1.50 -0.68 -5.33
C LYS A 65 -1.18 -1.12 -3.91
N MET A 66 -1.04 -0.14 -3.02
CA MET A 66 -0.83 -0.34 -1.60
C MET A 66 -1.97 0.27 -0.80
N ASP A 67 -2.46 -0.47 0.18
CA ASP A 67 -3.33 0.09 1.22
C ASP A 67 -2.49 0.95 2.19
N ILE A 68 -3.12 1.89 2.89
CA ILE A 68 -2.41 2.78 3.84
C ILE A 68 -1.75 2.02 5.00
N ASP A 69 -2.30 0.83 5.31
CA ASP A 69 -1.81 -0.07 6.36
C ASP A 69 -0.62 -0.92 5.88
N GLU A 70 -0.26 -0.84 4.60
CA GLU A 70 0.85 -1.58 3.98
C GLU A 70 2.12 -0.74 3.98
N VAL A 71 3.21 -1.37 4.43
CA VAL A 71 4.56 -0.81 4.40
C VAL A 71 5.33 -1.49 3.27
N CYS A 72 6.01 -0.70 2.45
CA CYS A 72 6.92 -1.20 1.43
C CYS A 72 8.35 -1.19 1.98
N TYR A 73 9.00 -2.36 1.97
CA TYR A 73 10.41 -2.53 2.27
C TYR A 73 11.19 -2.70 0.98
N PHE A 74 12.34 -2.06 0.92
CA PHE A 74 13.30 -2.15 -0.19
C PHE A 74 14.50 -2.96 0.27
N GLU A 75 14.77 -4.09 -0.38
CA GLU A 75 15.93 -4.92 -0.11
C GLU A 75 16.75 -5.09 -1.41
N GLU A 76 17.99 -4.61 -1.40
CA GLU A 76 18.93 -4.83 -2.50
C GLU A 76 19.93 -5.93 -2.13
N LYS A 77 20.04 -6.95 -2.98
CA LYS A 77 20.98 -8.05 -2.81
C LYS A 77 21.57 -8.49 -4.14
N ASN A 78 22.90 -8.46 -4.26
CA ASN A 78 23.63 -8.83 -5.48
C ASN A 78 23.11 -8.12 -6.74
N GLY A 79 22.78 -6.81 -6.63
CA GLY A 79 22.21 -6.03 -7.73
C GLY A 79 20.75 -6.34 -8.08
N ASN A 80 20.10 -7.25 -7.35
CA ASN A 80 18.67 -7.49 -7.46
C ASN A 80 17.93 -6.68 -6.40
N VAL A 81 16.89 -5.97 -6.83
CA VAL A 81 16.00 -5.22 -5.95
C VAL A 81 14.74 -6.04 -5.68
N THR A 82 14.44 -6.27 -4.41
CA THR A 82 13.20 -6.91 -3.96
C THR A 82 12.37 -5.88 -3.20
N LEU A 83 11.11 -5.71 -3.62
CA LEU A 83 10.12 -4.93 -2.90
C LEU A 83 9.21 -5.88 -2.13
N ARG A 84 9.10 -5.69 -0.82
CA ARG A 84 8.19 -6.44 0.05
C ARG A 84 7.11 -5.53 0.58
N PHE A 85 5.86 -5.96 0.45
CA PHE A 85 4.70 -5.24 0.95
C PHE A 85 4.15 -6.04 2.13
N GLU A 86 4.23 -5.46 3.33
CA GLU A 86 3.71 -6.10 4.54
C GLU A 86 2.66 -5.20 5.17
N ARG A 87 1.53 -5.79 5.56
CA ARG A 87 0.55 -5.10 6.41
C ARG A 87 1.13 -5.03 7.80
N LYS A 88 1.25 -3.83 8.36
CA LYS A 88 1.44 -3.70 9.80
C LYS A 88 0.17 -4.21 10.47
N LEU A 89 0.15 -5.47 10.90
CA LEU A 89 -0.78 -5.90 11.94
C LEU A 89 -0.59 -4.92 13.10
N PRO A 90 -1.66 -4.33 13.67
CA PRO A 90 -1.49 -3.50 14.86
C PRO A 90 -0.75 -4.35 15.90
N MET A 91 0.34 -3.80 16.46
CA MET A 91 0.95 -4.40 17.63
C MET A 91 -0.16 -4.53 18.68
N ARG A 92 -0.36 -5.77 19.12
CA ARG A 92 -1.32 -6.13 20.17
C ARG A 92 -1.08 -5.32 21.44
#